data_AF-A0A2E1VVX7-F1
#
_entry.id   AF-A0A2E1VVX7-F1
#
_cell.length_a   1.000
_cell.length_b   1.000
_cell.length_c   1.000
_cell.angle_alpha   90.00
_cell.angle_beta   90.00
_cell.angle_gamma   90.00
#
_symmetry.space_group_name_H-M   'P 1'
#
loop_
_entity.id
_entity.type
_entity.pdbx_description
1 polymer ?
#
loop_
_entity_poly.entity_id
_entity_poly.type
_entity_poly.pdbx_seq_one_letter_code
_entity_poly.pdbx_strand_id
1 'polypeptide(L)'
;MRSLAWFLVISLFAACSATAPPADESKAWTDQVVGPAQVIAKYFEAVEQQDRAAALALGTAAWAEREGAWKQGFTHAFFEEGLGVASWELQGINLGEDGVLIARVHAVLTREGEEPDNEGMRFGLKEVDGGWKIVDLR
;
A
#
# COMPACT_ATOMS: atom_id res chain seq x y z
N MET A 1 -32.39 -34.43 -63.01
CA MET A 1 -32.23 -33.31 -63.95
C MET A 1 -32.08 -32.02 -63.15
N ARG A 2 -31.02 -31.25 -63.42
CA ARG A 2 -30.91 -29.76 -63.36
C ARG A 2 -31.22 -29.07 -62.02
N SER A 3 -30.19 -28.62 -61.30
CA SER A 3 -29.51 -27.29 -61.41
C SER A 3 -30.05 -26.32 -60.35
N LEU A 4 -29.23 -25.95 -59.36
CA LEU A 4 -28.31 -24.80 -59.34
C LEU A 4 -29.03 -23.49 -59.01
N ALA A 5 -28.98 -23.08 -57.74
CA ALA A 5 -29.15 -21.69 -57.33
C ALA A 5 -27.91 -21.30 -56.52
N TRP A 6 -27.09 -20.48 -57.15
CA TRP A 6 -25.90 -19.84 -56.59
C TRP A 6 -26.33 -18.79 -55.57
N PHE A 7 -25.71 -18.77 -54.38
CA PHE A 7 -25.67 -17.57 -53.56
C PHE A 7 -24.23 -17.18 -53.26
N LEU A 8 -23.89 -16.01 -53.81
CA LEU A 8 -22.78 -15.14 -53.53
C LEU A 8 -22.58 -14.99 -52.00
N VAL A 9 -21.39 -15.30 -51.49
CA VAL A 9 -20.95 -14.82 -50.17
C VAL A 9 -19.97 -13.68 -50.43
N ILE A 10 -20.44 -12.47 -50.16
CA ILE A 10 -19.66 -11.23 -50.23
C ILE A 10 -18.66 -11.24 -49.08
N SER A 11 -17.38 -11.12 -49.44
CA SER A 11 -16.26 -10.92 -48.53
C SER A 11 -16.46 -9.65 -47.69
N LEU A 12 -16.69 -9.80 -46.38
CA LEU A 12 -16.44 -8.72 -45.43
C LEU A 12 -14.95 -8.72 -45.09
N PHE A 13 -14.22 -7.75 -45.63
CA PHE A 13 -12.94 -7.35 -45.07
C PHE A 13 -13.21 -6.78 -43.67
N ALA A 14 -13.02 -7.60 -42.64
CA ALA A 14 -12.85 -7.08 -41.29
C ALA A 14 -11.53 -6.30 -41.28
N ALA A 15 -11.64 -4.98 -41.33
CA ALA A 15 -10.55 -4.09 -40.95
C ALA A 15 -10.24 -4.38 -39.47
N CYS A 16 -9.17 -5.13 -39.22
CA CYS A 16 -8.61 -5.26 -37.89
C CYS A 16 -8.01 -3.91 -37.48
N SER A 17 -8.82 -3.06 -36.86
CA SER A 17 -8.29 -2.03 -35.97
C SER A 17 -7.51 -2.75 -34.87
N ALA A 18 -6.21 -2.51 -34.80
CA ALA A 18 -5.36 -2.97 -33.71
C ALA A 18 -5.80 -2.28 -32.42
N THR A 19 -6.84 -2.82 -31.78
CA THR A 19 -7.16 -2.52 -30.39
C THR A 19 -6.01 -3.06 -29.56
N ALA A 20 -5.28 -2.16 -28.90
CA ALA A 20 -4.30 -2.53 -27.89
C ALA A 20 -4.95 -3.54 -26.92
N PRO A 21 -4.23 -4.59 -26.48
CA PRO A 21 -4.79 -5.50 -25.48
C PRO A 21 -5.30 -4.66 -24.30
N PRO A 22 -6.47 -5.01 -23.71
CA PRO A 22 -6.95 -4.30 -22.54
C PRO A 22 -5.81 -4.27 -21.52
N ALA A 23 -5.54 -3.09 -20.96
CA ALA A 23 -4.55 -2.96 -19.90
C ALA A 23 -4.88 -4.02 -18.85
N ASP A 24 -3.89 -4.82 -18.48
CA ASP A 24 -4.09 -5.92 -17.55
C ASP A 24 -4.36 -5.34 -16.15
N GLU A 25 -5.63 -5.02 -15.88
CA GLU A 25 -6.10 -4.38 -14.65
C GLU A 25 -5.70 -5.19 -13.40
N SER A 26 -5.49 -6.50 -13.57
CA SER A 26 -5.01 -7.38 -12.50
C SER A 26 -3.58 -7.04 -12.05
N LYS A 27 -2.72 -6.59 -12.96
CA LYS A 27 -1.34 -6.18 -12.65
C LYS A 27 -1.31 -4.82 -11.96
N ALA A 28 -2.13 -3.88 -12.42
CA ALA A 28 -2.26 -2.55 -11.80
C ALA A 28 -2.75 -2.62 -10.35
N TRP A 29 -3.70 -3.51 -10.06
CA TRP A 29 -4.16 -3.77 -8.69
C TRP A 29 -3.08 -4.43 -7.82
N THR A 30 -2.33 -5.38 -8.39
CA THR A 30 -1.24 -6.06 -7.67
C THR A 30 -0.14 -5.09 -7.25
N ASP A 31 0.31 -4.21 -8.16
CA ASP A 31 1.33 -3.20 -7.86
C ASP A 31 0.83 -2.13 -6.88
N GLN A 32 -0.47 -1.78 -6.94
CA GLN A 32 -1.12 -0.86 -6.00
C GLN A 32 -1.15 -1.36 -4.55
N VAL A 33 -1.04 -2.66 -4.31
CA VAL A 33 -1.07 -3.24 -2.95
C VAL A 33 0.32 -3.67 -2.47
N VAL A 34 1.16 -4.19 -3.37
CA VAL A 34 2.51 -4.67 -3.01
C VAL A 34 3.43 -3.53 -2.56
N GLY A 35 3.45 -2.41 -3.27
CA GLY A 35 4.28 -1.25 -2.93
C GLY A 35 4.00 -0.71 -1.52
N PRO A 36 2.74 -0.38 -1.18
CA PRO A 36 2.39 0.09 0.16
C PRO A 36 2.65 -0.95 1.26
N ALA A 37 2.37 -2.24 1.01
CA ALA A 37 2.65 -3.30 1.98
C ALA A 37 4.15 -3.39 2.31
N GLN A 38 5.03 -3.22 1.31
CA GLN A 38 6.47 -3.18 1.53
C GLN A 38 6.91 -1.98 2.36
N VAL A 39 6.28 -0.80 2.19
CA VAL A 39 6.57 0.37 3.01
C VAL A 39 6.23 0.11 4.48
N ILE A 40 5.08 -0.53 4.76
CA ILE A 40 4.68 -0.91 6.12
C ILE A 40 5.65 -1.92 6.73
N ALA A 41 6.03 -2.96 5.96
CA ALA A 41 6.99 -3.96 6.44
C ALA A 41 8.34 -3.32 6.83
N LYS A 42 8.86 -2.44 5.97
CA LYS A 42 10.10 -1.70 6.25
C LYS A 42 9.98 -0.75 7.44
N TYR A 43 8.78 -0.21 7.70
CA TYR A 43 8.56 0.64 8.86
C TYR A 43 8.68 -0.18 10.15
N PHE A 44 8.03 -1.34 10.23
CA PHE A 44 8.17 -2.23 11.39
C PHE A 44 9.58 -2.80 11.54
N GLU A 45 10.26 -3.10 10.43
CA GLU A 45 11.69 -3.49 10.45
C GLU A 45 12.55 -2.38 11.07
N ALA A 46 12.34 -1.11 10.68
CA ALA A 46 13.05 0.02 11.26
C ALA A 46 12.73 0.22 12.75
N VAL A 47 11.48 -0.03 13.18
CA VAL A 47 11.09 -0.02 14.60
C VAL A 47 11.81 -1.14 15.38
N GLU A 48 11.84 -2.36 14.85
CA GLU A 48 12.54 -3.50 15.47
C GLU A 48 14.05 -3.23 15.59
N GLN A 49 14.65 -2.62 14.56
CA GLN A 49 16.07 -2.24 14.54
C GLN A 49 16.37 -0.97 15.35
N GLN A 50 15.36 -0.32 15.92
CA GLN A 50 15.47 0.97 16.61
C GLN A 50 16.11 2.07 15.73
N ASP A 51 15.92 2.00 14.40
CA ASP A 51 16.40 2.98 13.43
C ASP A 51 15.30 4.00 13.11
N ARG A 52 15.22 5.04 13.95
CA ARG A 52 14.28 6.14 13.78
C ARG A 52 14.45 6.87 12.45
N ALA A 53 15.68 7.03 11.97
CA ALA A 53 15.94 7.76 10.74
C ALA A 53 15.40 6.99 9.52
N ALA A 54 15.59 5.67 9.49
CA ALA A 54 15.02 4.81 8.47
C ALA A 54 13.49 4.83 8.49
N ALA A 55 12.86 4.74 9.68
CA ALA A 55 11.41 4.81 9.82
C ALA A 55 10.84 6.13 9.28
N LEU A 56 11.45 7.26 9.63
CA LEU A 56 11.02 8.58 9.16
C LEU A 56 11.23 8.77 7.64
N ALA A 57 12.28 8.18 7.06
CA ALA A 57 12.57 8.27 5.62
C ALA A 57 11.54 7.54 4.73
N LEU A 58 10.72 6.65 5.30
CA LEU A 58 9.64 5.95 4.61
C LEU A 58 8.43 6.84 4.36
N GLY A 59 8.32 7.98 5.05
CA GLY A 59 7.26 8.94 4.79
C GLY A 59 7.66 10.14 3.94
N THR A 60 6.68 10.99 3.71
CA THR A 60 6.90 12.32 3.12
C THR A 60 7.58 13.25 4.12
N ALA A 61 8.30 14.27 3.63
CA ALA A 61 8.94 15.26 4.50
C ALA A 61 7.93 15.94 5.46
N ALA A 62 6.74 16.28 4.95
CA ALA A 62 5.68 16.88 5.76
C ALA A 62 5.14 15.93 6.85
N TRP A 63 5.06 14.63 6.58
CA TRP A 63 4.70 13.65 7.59
C TRP A 63 5.83 13.48 8.62
N ALA A 64 7.08 13.34 8.17
CA ALA A 64 8.23 13.15 9.06
C ALA A 64 8.44 14.35 10.00
N GLU A 65 8.24 15.57 9.50
CA GLU A 65 8.27 16.79 10.32
C GLU A 65 7.17 16.77 11.39
N ARG A 66 5.94 16.39 11.01
CA ARG A 66 4.81 16.26 11.93
C ARG A 66 5.07 15.19 13.00
N GLU A 67 5.52 14.00 12.62
CA GLU A 67 5.85 12.92 13.56
C GLU A 67 7.00 13.31 14.49
N GLY A 68 7.98 14.08 13.99
CA GLY A 68 9.05 14.61 14.81
C GLY A 68 8.58 15.58 15.90
N ALA A 69 7.49 16.32 15.64
CA ALA A 69 6.90 17.27 16.58
C ALA A 69 5.81 16.65 17.48
N TRP A 70 5.14 15.60 17.02
CA TRP A 70 3.97 15.03 17.69
C TRP A 70 4.34 13.92 18.66
N LYS A 71 4.34 14.25 19.95
CA LYS A 71 4.72 13.32 21.04
C LYS A 71 3.70 12.21 21.34
N GLN A 72 2.53 12.22 20.72
CA GLN A 72 1.51 11.18 20.96
C GLN A 72 1.40 10.17 19.82
N GLY A 73 2.24 10.29 18.79
CA GLY A 73 2.25 9.36 17.66
C GLY A 73 3.01 8.07 17.99
N PHE A 74 2.68 6.99 17.27
CA PHE A 74 3.36 5.70 17.39
C PHE A 74 4.88 5.81 17.19
N THR A 75 5.33 6.63 16.25
CA THR A 75 6.76 6.85 16.01
C THR A 75 7.45 7.37 17.27
N HIS A 76 6.84 8.31 18.01
CA HIS A 76 7.40 8.80 19.27
C HIS A 76 7.44 7.68 20.32
N ALA A 77 6.32 6.97 20.48
CA ALA A 77 6.23 5.90 21.47
C ALA A 77 7.28 4.80 21.25
N PHE A 78 7.51 4.40 19.99
CA PHE A 78 8.47 3.35 19.64
C PHE A 78 9.93 3.71 19.90
N PHE A 79 10.32 4.96 19.65
CA PHE A 79 11.73 5.36 19.71
C PHE A 79 12.11 6.14 20.96
N GLU A 80 11.14 6.72 21.68
CA GLU A 80 11.41 7.60 22.82
C GLU A 80 10.75 7.10 24.13
N GLU A 81 9.70 6.28 24.06
CA GLU A 81 8.96 5.79 25.24
C GLU A 81 9.11 4.27 25.49
N GLY A 82 10.02 3.62 24.77
CA GLY A 82 10.32 2.20 24.96
C GLY A 82 9.19 1.24 24.57
N LEU A 83 8.26 1.69 23.71
CA LEU A 83 7.26 0.81 23.10
C LEU A 83 7.96 -0.11 22.08
N GLY A 84 7.68 -1.40 22.12
CA GLY A 84 8.15 -2.39 21.17
C GLY A 84 7.00 -3.03 20.40
N VAL A 85 7.33 -3.78 19.35
CA VAL A 85 6.37 -4.57 18.55
C VAL A 85 6.80 -6.03 18.62
N ALA A 86 5.93 -6.89 19.15
CA ALA A 86 6.17 -8.34 19.19
C ALA A 86 5.73 -9.04 17.89
N SER A 87 4.62 -8.60 17.31
CA SER A 87 4.14 -9.09 16.03
C SER A 87 3.21 -8.07 15.38
N TRP A 88 3.00 -8.19 14.06
CA TRP A 88 2.03 -7.39 13.34
C TRP A 88 1.48 -8.14 12.12
N GLU A 89 0.27 -7.79 11.71
CA GLU A 89 -0.41 -8.36 10.56
C GLU A 89 -1.13 -7.27 9.77
N LEU A 90 -0.87 -7.21 8.46
CA LEU A 90 -1.62 -6.36 7.54
C LEU A 90 -3.01 -6.96 7.31
N GLN A 91 -4.05 -6.28 7.81
CA GLN A 91 -5.45 -6.71 7.71
C GLN A 91 -6.07 -6.38 6.34
N GLY A 92 -5.50 -5.42 5.62
CA GLY A 92 -5.95 -5.05 4.28
C GLY A 92 -5.60 -3.62 3.91
N ILE A 93 -5.74 -3.32 2.61
CA ILE A 93 -5.49 -2.00 2.02
C ILE A 93 -6.72 -1.60 1.21
N ASN A 94 -7.25 -0.41 1.46
CA ASN A 94 -8.40 0.14 0.75
C ASN A 94 -8.06 1.51 0.18
N LEU A 95 -8.71 1.88 -0.93
CA LEU A 95 -8.63 3.24 -1.46
C LEU A 95 -9.40 4.20 -0.55
N GLY A 96 -8.72 5.23 -0.07
CA GLY A 96 -9.31 6.37 0.64
C GLY A 96 -9.51 7.57 -0.28
N GLU A 97 -9.64 8.75 0.32
CA GLU A 97 -9.80 10.02 -0.39
C GLU A 97 -8.49 10.48 -1.05
N ASP A 98 -8.59 11.30 -2.10
CA ASP A 98 -7.46 11.98 -2.76
C ASP A 98 -6.30 11.07 -3.21
N GLY A 99 -6.63 9.83 -3.56
CA GLY A 99 -5.67 8.81 -4.01
C GLY A 99 -4.78 8.27 -2.89
N VAL A 100 -5.14 8.50 -1.62
CA VAL A 100 -4.45 7.92 -0.47
C VAL A 100 -4.96 6.51 -0.24
N LEU A 101 -4.06 5.53 -0.19
CA LEU A 101 -4.37 4.18 0.25
C LEU A 101 -4.34 4.10 1.77
N ILE A 102 -5.35 3.48 2.36
CA ILE A 102 -5.48 3.26 3.80
C ILE A 102 -5.23 1.79 4.08
N ALA A 103 -4.10 1.52 4.71
CA ALA A 103 -3.77 0.20 5.20
C ALA A 103 -4.08 0.08 6.70
N ARG A 104 -4.68 -1.03 7.09
CA ARG A 104 -4.97 -1.36 8.50
C ARG A 104 -4.03 -2.46 8.95
N VAL A 105 -3.36 -2.25 10.07
CA VAL A 105 -2.45 -3.21 10.69
C VAL A 105 -2.96 -3.53 12.08
N HIS A 106 -2.98 -4.81 12.42
CA HIS A 106 -3.12 -5.25 13.79
C HIS A 106 -1.72 -5.51 14.34
N ALA A 107 -1.35 -4.90 15.46
CA ALA A 107 -0.03 -5.04 16.07
C ALA A 107 -0.16 -5.51 17.52
N VAL A 108 0.72 -6.42 17.94
CA VAL A 108 0.91 -6.77 19.34
C VAL A 108 2.08 -5.95 19.86
N LEU A 109 1.77 -4.99 20.71
CA LEU A 109 2.72 -4.05 21.28
C LEU A 109 3.22 -4.55 22.63
N THR A 110 4.45 -4.15 22.99
CA THR A 110 5.08 -4.55 24.24
C THR A 110 5.71 -3.35 24.92
N ARG A 111 5.74 -3.36 26.25
CA ARG A 111 6.50 -2.42 27.07
C ARG A 111 7.08 -3.17 28.26
N GLU A 112 8.26 -2.77 28.71
CA GLU A 112 8.91 -3.40 29.86
C GLU A 112 8.02 -3.34 31.10
N GLY A 113 7.74 -4.50 31.69
CA GLY A 113 6.91 -4.62 32.90
C GLY A 113 5.39 -4.55 32.68
N GLU A 114 4.94 -4.48 31.42
CA GLU A 114 3.52 -4.46 31.05
C GLU A 114 3.15 -5.72 30.26
N GLU A 115 1.87 -6.13 30.36
CA GLU A 115 1.33 -7.18 29.50
C GLU A 115 1.24 -6.68 28.05
N PRO A 116 1.43 -7.56 27.04
CA PRO A 116 1.27 -7.16 25.65
C PRO A 116 -0.12 -6.61 25.34
N ASP A 117 -0.17 -5.54 24.55
CA ASP A 117 -1.42 -4.88 24.15
C ASP A 117 -1.69 -5.10 22.65
N ASN A 118 -2.96 -5.20 22.28
CA ASN A 118 -3.37 -5.38 20.89
C ASN A 118 -3.88 -4.05 20.35
N GLU A 119 -3.16 -3.50 19.38
CA GLU A 119 -3.41 -2.17 18.86
C GLU A 119 -3.72 -2.19 17.36
N GLY A 120 -4.71 -1.37 16.98
CA GLY A 120 -5.08 -1.19 15.58
C GLY A 120 -4.41 0.05 15.00
N MET A 121 -3.44 -0.15 14.12
CA MET A 121 -2.74 0.94 13.45
C MET A 121 -3.30 1.20 12.05
N ARG A 122 -3.31 2.46 11.64
CA ARG A 122 -3.78 2.92 10.33
C ARG A 122 -2.69 3.72 9.63
N PHE A 123 -2.21 3.20 8.50
CA PHE A 123 -1.27 3.88 7.62
C PHE A 123 -2.02 4.54 6.45
N GLY A 124 -1.77 5.83 6.24
CA GLY A 124 -2.08 6.53 5.00
C GLY A 124 -0.85 6.52 4.09
N LEU A 125 -1.03 6.03 2.86
CA LEU A 125 0.04 5.81 1.89
C LEU A 125 -0.27 6.49 0.56
N LYS A 126 0.72 7.15 -0.04
CA LYS A 126 0.57 7.80 -1.35
C LYS A 126 1.81 7.60 -2.20
N GLU A 127 1.63 7.43 -3.51
CA GLU A 127 2.74 7.43 -4.45
C GLU A 127 3.22 8.87 -4.68
N VAL A 128 4.52 9.11 -4.46
CA VAL A 128 5.20 10.40 -4.60
C VAL A 128 6.51 10.15 -5.34
N ASP A 129 6.73 10.86 -6.45
CA ASP A 129 7.95 10.78 -7.26
C ASP A 129 8.35 9.34 -7.68
N GLY A 130 7.35 8.48 -7.93
CA GLY A 130 7.55 7.08 -8.33
C GLY A 130 7.82 6.10 -7.17
N GLY A 131 7.59 6.51 -5.93
CA GLY A 131 7.70 5.65 -4.74
C GLY A 131 6.56 5.84 -3.75
N TRP A 132 6.13 4.75 -3.12
CA TRP A 132 5.13 4.81 -2.05
C TRP A 132 5.72 5.41 -0.77
N LYS A 133 4.97 6.33 -0.15
CA LYS A 133 5.36 7.04 1.07
C LYS A 133 4.24 7.06 2.09
N ILE A 134 4.61 7.02 3.37
CA ILE A 134 3.71 7.30 4.49
C ILE A 134 3.36 8.80 4.51
N VAL A 135 2.07 9.10 4.55
CA VAL A 135 1.53 10.47 4.68
C VAL A 135 0.77 10.67 5.99
N ASP A 136 0.35 9.58 6.62
CA ASP A 136 -0.34 9.57 7.91
C ASP A 136 -0.09 8.23 8.64
N LEU A 137 0.03 8.28 9.96
CA LEU A 137 0.08 7.10 10.84
C LEU A 137 -0.72 7.43 12.11
N ARG A 138 -1.67 6.58 12.44
CA ARG A 138 -2.55 6.73 13.61
C ARG A 138 -2.96 5.39 14.17
#